data_AF-G5Q308-F1
#
_entry.id   AF-G5Q308-F1
#
_cell.length_a   1.000
_cell.length_b   1.000
_cell.length_c   1.000
_cell.angle_alpha   90.00
_cell.angle_beta   90.00
_cell.angle_gamma   90.00
#
_symmetry.space_group_name_H-M   'P 1'
#
loop_
_entity.id
_entity.type
_entity.pdbx_description
1 polymer ?
#
loop_
_entity_poly.entity_id
_entity_poly.type
_entity_poly.pdbx_seq_one_letter_code
_entity_poly.pdbx_strand_id
1 'polypeptide(L)'
;MLASLGPVVVSAVVALLTTHVLNGSDSLLYTVHLTVDLHAREYVMIVSTGLVAGLCGPLLMWLMTASHNSFLRLKLSPPWQLALGGLIVGLLSLLTPTVWGNGYSVVQSFLLSPPLFSLIGGIFVCKILAVLASSGSGAP
;
A
#
# COMPACT_ATOMS: atom_id res chain seq x y z
N MET A 1 -16.01 -24.01 -0.16
CA MET A 1 -14.70 -23.29 -0.17
C MET A 1 -13.49 -24.23 -0.26
N LEU A 2 -13.49 -25.45 0.30
CA LEU A 2 -12.36 -26.39 0.12
C LEU A 2 -12.23 -26.96 -1.31
N ALA A 3 -13.34 -27.19 -2.02
CA ALA A 3 -13.32 -27.72 -3.39
C ALA A 3 -12.61 -26.83 -4.41
N SER A 4 -12.50 -25.51 -4.14
CA SER A 4 -11.80 -24.55 -5.00
C SER A 4 -10.33 -24.37 -4.63
N LEU A 5 -9.85 -24.96 -3.53
CA LEU A 5 -8.46 -24.77 -3.07
C LEU A 5 -7.47 -25.31 -4.11
N GLY A 6 -7.71 -26.52 -4.63
CA GLY A 6 -6.86 -27.13 -5.67
C GLY A 6 -6.71 -26.22 -6.90
N PRO A 7 -7.82 -25.84 -7.57
CA PRO A 7 -7.77 -24.93 -8.71
C PRO A 7 -7.11 -23.57 -8.41
N VAL A 8 -7.41 -22.95 -7.26
CA VAL A 8 -6.84 -21.63 -6.90
C VAL A 8 -5.33 -21.72 -6.68
N VAL A 9 -4.84 -22.77 -6.02
CA VAL A 9 -3.39 -22.98 -5.81
C VAL A 9 -2.69 -23.20 -7.14
N VAL A 10 -3.25 -24.03 -8.02
CA VAL A 10 -2.69 -24.26 -9.36
C VAL A 10 -2.63 -22.95 -10.14
N SER A 11 -3.70 -22.15 -10.16
CA SER A 11 -3.71 -20.84 -10.83
C SER A 11 -2.69 -19.87 -10.25
N ALA A 12 -2.54 -19.80 -8.92
CA ALA A 12 -1.56 -18.92 -8.27
C ALA A 12 -0.12 -19.30 -8.64
N VAL A 13 0.20 -20.60 -8.65
CA VAL A 13 1.52 -21.11 -9.06
C VAL A 13 1.77 -20.84 -10.54
N VAL A 14 0.80 -21.06 -11.42
CA VAL A 14 0.94 -20.77 -12.86
C VAL A 14 1.15 -19.27 -13.10
N ALA A 15 0.40 -18.40 -12.42
CA ALA A 15 0.58 -16.95 -12.51
C ALA A 15 1.97 -16.52 -12.02
N LEU A 16 2.44 -17.10 -10.90
CA LEU A 16 3.79 -16.88 -10.38
C LEU A 16 4.83 -17.28 -11.43
N LEU A 17 4.83 -18.53 -11.90
CA LEU A 17 5.80 -19.03 -12.89
C LEU A 17 5.77 -18.22 -14.18
N THR A 18 4.60 -17.84 -14.66
CA THR A 18 4.46 -16.99 -15.85
C THR A 18 5.13 -15.63 -15.60
N THR A 19 4.92 -15.03 -14.43
CA THR A 19 5.56 -13.76 -14.06
C THR A 19 7.08 -13.90 -13.98
N HIS A 20 7.60 -15.00 -13.43
CA HIS A 20 9.05 -15.28 -13.39
C HIS A 20 9.64 -15.41 -14.80
N VAL A 21 8.97 -16.17 -15.69
CA VAL A 21 9.42 -16.34 -17.08
C VAL A 21 9.44 -15.01 -17.83
N LEU A 22 8.45 -14.14 -17.62
CA LEU A 22 8.36 -12.83 -18.29
C LEU A 22 9.35 -11.80 -17.73
N ASN A 23 9.53 -11.74 -16.40
CA ASN A 23 10.36 -10.74 -15.75
C ASN A 23 11.83 -11.14 -15.63
N GLY A 24 12.18 -12.41 -15.87
CA GLY A 24 13.56 -12.90 -15.91
C GLY A 24 14.34 -12.77 -14.58
N SER A 25 13.65 -12.58 -13.45
CA SER A 25 14.30 -12.44 -12.15
C SER A 25 13.48 -13.07 -11.02
N ASP A 26 14.18 -13.69 -10.08
CA ASP A 26 13.62 -14.21 -8.82
C ASP A 26 13.66 -13.14 -7.70
N SER A 27 13.62 -11.87 -8.08
CA SER A 27 13.81 -10.79 -7.11
C SER A 27 12.60 -10.69 -6.18
N LEU A 28 12.85 -10.90 -4.88
CA LEU A 28 11.88 -10.60 -3.84
C LEU A 28 11.51 -9.12 -3.93
N LEU A 29 10.22 -8.82 -3.70
CA LEU A 29 9.73 -7.44 -3.68
C LEU A 29 10.50 -6.59 -2.66
N TYR A 30 10.86 -7.20 -1.53
CA TYR A 30 11.68 -6.60 -0.50
C TYR A 30 12.81 -7.53 -0.06
N THR A 31 14.00 -6.97 0.13
CA THR A 31 15.14 -7.67 0.73
C THR A 31 15.41 -7.12 2.12
N VAL A 32 15.30 -7.99 3.13
CA VAL A 32 15.55 -7.67 4.54
C VAL A 32 16.53 -8.69 5.08
N HIS A 33 17.68 -8.22 5.56
CA HIS A 33 18.67 -9.06 6.22
C HIS A 33 18.47 -8.89 7.73
N LEU A 34 17.69 -9.79 8.34
CA LEU A 34 17.48 -9.79 9.78
C LEU A 34 18.40 -10.85 10.41
N THR A 35 19.48 -10.41 11.05
CA THR A 35 20.30 -11.25 11.93
C THR A 35 20.02 -10.84 13.37
N VAL A 36 18.89 -11.31 13.90
CA VAL A 36 18.46 -11.05 15.28
C VAL A 36 18.04 -12.37 15.92
N ASP A 37 18.59 -12.67 17.09
CA ASP A 37 18.14 -13.79 17.91
C ASP A 37 16.79 -13.45 18.55
N LEU A 38 15.77 -14.24 18.22
CA LEU A 38 14.40 -14.01 18.69
C LEU A 38 14.26 -14.42 20.16
N HIS A 39 14.00 -13.45 21.03
CA HIS A 39 13.63 -13.69 22.43
C HIS A 39 12.16 -13.31 22.66
N ALA A 40 11.65 -13.56 23.87
CA ALA A 40 10.27 -13.27 24.22
C ALA A 40 9.86 -11.80 23.98
N ARG A 41 10.79 -10.86 24.12
CA ARG A 41 10.55 -9.43 23.90
C ARG A 41 10.23 -9.10 22.45
N GLU A 42 10.98 -9.68 21.51
CA GLU A 42 10.77 -9.47 20.07
C GLU A 42 9.41 -10.03 19.64
N TYR A 43 9.01 -11.19 20.18
CA TYR A 43 7.66 -11.73 19.96
C TYR A 43 6.56 -10.79 20.45
N VAL A 44 6.72 -10.18 21.64
CA VAL A 44 5.76 -9.18 22.14
C VAL A 44 5.69 -7.97 21.20
N MET A 45 6.83 -7.49 20.69
CA MET A 45 6.86 -6.39 19.72
C MET A 45 6.17 -6.76 18.40
N ILE A 46 6.42 -7.96 17.87
CA ILE A 46 5.78 -8.47 16.65
C ILE A 46 4.25 -8.53 16.83
N VAL A 47 3.78 -9.13 17.93
CA VAL A 47 2.35 -9.25 18.22
C VAL A 47 1.70 -7.87 18.39
N SER A 48 2.34 -6.97 19.13
CA SER A 48 1.82 -5.61 19.34
C SER A 48 1.71 -4.83 18.02
N THR A 49 2.72 -4.95 17.14
CA THR A 49 2.72 -4.32 15.81
C THR A 49 1.65 -4.93 14.92
N GLY A 50 1.47 -6.26 14.95
CA GLY A 50 0.42 -6.94 14.21
C GLY A 50 -0.98 -6.52 14.65
N LEU A 51 -1.19 -6.29 15.95
CA LEU A 51 -2.47 -5.82 16.48
C LEU A 51 -2.78 -4.39 16.02
N VAL A 52 -1.79 -3.49 16.09
CA VAL A 52 -1.93 -2.12 15.58
C VAL A 52 -2.21 -2.12 14.07
N ALA A 53 -1.44 -2.88 13.29
CA ALA A 53 -1.64 -3.00 11.84
C ALA A 53 -3.02 -3.60 11.49
N GLY A 54 -3.48 -4.59 12.27
CA GLY A 54 -4.80 -5.19 12.12
C GLY A 54 -5.94 -4.20 12.32
N LEU A 55 -5.82 -3.30 13.31
CA LEU A 55 -6.80 -2.22 13.54
C LEU A 55 -6.79 -1.17 12.43
N CYS A 56 -5.64 -0.90 11.82
CA CYS A 56 -5.52 0.03 10.70
C CYS A 56 -6.28 -0.43 9.44
N GLY A 57 -6.48 -1.74 9.25
CA GLY A 57 -7.18 -2.29 8.08
C GLY A 57 -8.63 -1.79 7.94
N PRO A 58 -9.52 -2.05 8.93
CA PRO A 58 -10.88 -1.53 8.92
C PRO A 58 -10.95 0.00 8.89
N LEU A 59 -10.03 0.68 9.57
CA LEU A 59 -9.95 2.14 9.55
C LEU A 59 -9.69 2.68 8.14
N LEU A 60 -8.75 2.07 7.41
CA LEU A 60 -8.45 2.45 6.03
C LEU A 60 -9.65 2.19 5.11
N MET A 61 -10.31 1.04 5.24
CA MET A 61 -11.50 0.71 4.45
C MET A 61 -12.65 1.71 4.69
N TRP A 62 -12.86 2.10 5.95
CA TRP A 62 -13.83 3.14 6.31
C TRP A 62 -13.46 4.49 5.67
N LEU A 63 -12.19 4.88 5.74
CA LEU A 63 -11.72 6.14 5.18
C LEU A 63 -11.85 6.19 3.65
N MET A 64 -11.59 5.07 2.96
CA MET A 64 -11.78 4.93 1.51
C MET A 64 -13.25 5.13 1.13
N THR A 65 -14.17 4.53 1.89
CA THR A 65 -15.61 4.69 1.68
C THR A 65 -16.05 6.14 1.97
N ALA A 66 -15.53 6.76 3.02
CA ALA A 66 -15.80 8.15 3.35
C ALA A 66 -15.29 9.12 2.27
N SER A 67 -14.10 8.85 1.72
CA SER A 67 -13.53 9.60 0.61
C SER A 67 -14.42 9.49 -0.64
N HIS A 68 -14.78 8.27 -1.03
CA HIS A 68 -15.66 8.03 -2.17
C HIS A 68 -17.00 8.78 -2.03
N ASN A 69 -17.64 8.69 -0.86
CA ASN A 69 -18.87 9.42 -0.58
C ASN A 69 -18.70 10.94 -0.66
N SER A 70 -17.53 11.46 -0.30
CA SER A 70 -17.21 12.89 -0.40
C SER A 70 -17.07 13.34 -1.86
N PHE A 71 -16.45 12.52 -2.72
CA PHE A 71 -16.41 12.75 -4.17
C PHE A 71 -17.79 12.70 -4.82
N LEU A 72 -18.66 11.77 -4.38
CA LEU A 72 -20.06 11.74 -4.85
C LEU A 72 -20.85 12.98 -4.44
N ARG A 73 -20.60 13.52 -3.24
CA ARG A 73 -21.26 14.76 -2.75
C ARG A 73 -20.85 16.00 -3.54
N LEU A 74 -19.69 16.01 -4.18
CA LEU A 74 -19.25 17.09 -5.06
C LEU A 74 -20.09 17.18 -6.35
N LYS A 75 -20.89 16.14 -6.69
CA LYS A 75 -21.80 16.09 -7.86
C LYS A 75 -21.12 16.42 -9.20
N LEU A 76 -19.81 16.22 -9.30
CA LEU A 76 -19.06 16.40 -10.54
C LEU A 76 -19.31 15.22 -11.48
N SER A 77 -19.18 15.42 -12.79
CA SER A 77 -19.22 14.29 -13.74
C SER A 77 -17.95 13.42 -13.59
N PRO A 78 -18.01 12.12 -13.96
CA PRO A 78 -16.90 11.19 -13.71
C PRO A 78 -15.51 11.65 -14.22
N PRO A 79 -15.37 12.26 -15.42
CA PRO A 79 -14.07 12.77 -15.86
C PRO A 79 -13.51 13.88 -14.97
N TRP A 80 -14.37 14.75 -14.43
CA TRP A 80 -13.96 15.84 -13.56
C TRP A 80 -13.61 15.36 -12.14
N GLN A 81 -14.30 14.33 -11.65
CA GLN A 81 -13.91 13.69 -10.38
C GLN A 81 -12.51 13.09 -10.50
N LEU A 82 -12.26 12.34 -11.58
CA LEU A 82 -10.95 11.74 -11.84
C LEU A 82 -9.86 12.81 -12.00
N ALA A 83 -10.14 13.88 -12.75
CA ALA A 83 -9.19 14.99 -12.92
C ALA A 83 -8.86 15.67 -11.57
N LEU A 84 -9.85 15.87 -10.70
CA LEU A 84 -9.64 16.42 -9.36
C LEU A 84 -8.79 15.48 -8.50
N GLY A 85 -9.08 14.18 -8.51
CA GLY A 85 -8.29 13.16 -7.81
C GLY A 85 -6.82 13.16 -8.28
N GLY A 86 -6.61 13.13 -9.59
CA GLY A 86 -5.29 13.21 -10.21
C GLY A 86 -4.55 14.51 -9.89
N LEU A 87 -5.25 15.65 -9.85
CA LEU A 87 -4.67 16.95 -9.47
C LEU A 87 -4.21 16.96 -8.01
N ILE A 88 -5.02 16.42 -7.09
CA ILE A 88 -4.64 16.29 -5.67
C ILE A 88 -3.39 15.40 -5.54
N VAL A 89 -3.39 14.23 -6.17
CA VAL A 89 -2.24 13.31 -6.14
C VAL A 89 -1.00 13.95 -6.77
N GLY A 90 -1.16 14.68 -7.87
CA GLY A 90 -0.08 15.40 -8.55
C GLY A 90 0.54 16.47 -7.67
N LEU A 91 -0.27 17.31 -7.03
CA LEU A 91 0.21 18.34 -6.10
C LEU A 91 0.94 17.74 -4.89
N LEU A 92 0.40 16.66 -4.31
CA LEU A 92 1.08 15.93 -3.23
C LEU A 92 2.43 15.35 -3.68
N SER A 93 2.51 14.87 -4.92
CA SER A 93 3.74 14.30 -5.48
C SER A 93 4.81 15.37 -5.75
N LEU A 94 4.42 16.62 -6.04
CA LEU A 94 5.37 17.73 -6.15
C LEU A 94 5.99 18.09 -4.80
N LEU A 95 5.21 18.02 -3.72
CA LEU A 95 5.69 18.27 -2.35
C LEU A 95 6.52 17.11 -1.80
N THR A 96 6.11 15.88 -2.10
CA THR A 96 6.71 14.68 -1.54
C THR A 96 6.75 13.59 -2.62
N PRO A 97 7.81 13.53 -3.44
CA PRO A 97 7.87 12.63 -4.59
C PRO A 97 7.86 11.15 -4.21
N THR A 98 8.11 10.80 -2.95
CA THR A 98 7.98 9.41 -2.47
C THR A 98 6.53 8.91 -2.41
N VAL A 99 5.54 9.81 -2.58
CA VAL A 99 4.11 9.48 -2.48
C VAL A 99 3.56 8.88 -3.78
N TRP A 100 4.16 9.12 -4.94
CA TRP A 100 3.68 8.57 -6.21
C TRP A 100 3.94 7.06 -6.35
N GLY A 101 3.22 6.40 -7.26
CA GLY A 101 3.39 4.97 -7.58
C GLY A 101 3.02 4.02 -6.43
N ASN A 102 3.46 2.77 -6.52
CA ASN A 102 3.10 1.71 -5.56
C ASN A 102 3.88 1.80 -4.23
N GLY A 103 4.99 2.52 -4.19
CA GLY A 103 5.80 2.72 -2.98
C GLY A 103 6.85 1.63 -2.69
N TYR A 104 6.99 0.62 -3.55
CA TYR A 104 7.95 -0.48 -3.36
C TYR A 104 9.40 0.01 -3.16
N SER A 105 9.88 0.93 -4.00
CA SER A 105 11.23 1.49 -3.90
C SER A 105 11.44 2.29 -2.61
N VAL A 106 10.40 2.98 -2.14
CA VAL A 106 10.45 3.78 -0.90
C VAL A 106 10.53 2.87 0.32
N VAL A 107 9.68 1.83 0.37
CA VAL A 107 9.70 0.85 1.45
C VAL A 107 11.04 0.10 1.47
N GLN A 108 11.53 -0.36 0.32
CA GLN A 108 12.84 -1.01 0.21
C GLN A 108 13.96 -0.08 0.72
N SER A 109 13.95 1.19 0.31
CA SER A 109 14.93 2.18 0.77
C SER A 109 14.89 2.37 2.30
N PHE A 110 13.69 2.46 2.88
CA PHE A 110 13.54 2.64 4.33
C PHE A 110 13.91 1.39 5.14
N LEU A 111 13.76 0.20 4.57
CA LEU A 111 14.23 -1.03 5.18
C LEU A 111 15.76 -1.12 5.21
N LEU A 112 16.45 -0.56 4.20
CA LEU A 112 17.91 -0.55 4.13
C LEU A 112 18.54 0.63 4.90
N SER A 113 17.95 1.82 4.81
CA SER A 113 18.42 3.04 5.44
C SER A 113 17.23 3.82 6.00
N PRO A 114 16.78 3.49 7.23
CA PRO A 114 15.58 4.07 7.80
C PRO A 114 15.77 5.56 8.10
N PRO A 115 14.92 6.44 7.56
CA PRO A 115 14.95 7.86 7.91
C PRO A 115 14.32 8.10 9.30
N LEU A 116 14.31 9.36 9.72
CA LEU A 116 13.65 9.76 10.97
C LEU A 116 12.17 9.34 10.98
N PHE A 117 11.70 8.85 12.12
CA PHE A 117 10.32 8.38 12.28
C PHE A 117 9.28 9.47 11.96
N SER A 118 9.58 10.74 12.24
CA SER A 118 8.73 11.88 11.88
C SER A 118 8.55 12.02 10.37
N LEU A 119 9.59 11.76 9.59
CA LEU A 119 9.57 11.82 8.13
C LEU A 119 8.78 10.64 7.55
N ILE A 120 8.93 9.44 8.14
CA ILE A 120 8.10 8.27 7.80
C ILE A 120 6.62 8.60 8.05
N GLY A 121 6.29 9.17 9.22
CA GLY A 121 4.93 9.59 9.55
C GLY A 121 4.36 10.63 8.58
N GLY A 122 5.15 11.64 8.22
CA GLY A 122 4.74 12.66 7.24
C GLY A 122 4.44 12.05 5.86
N ILE A 123 5.34 11.19 5.36
CA ILE A 123 5.14 10.49 4.08
C ILE A 123 3.93 9.57 4.15
N PHE A 124 3.74 8.86 5.26
CA PHE A 124 2.60 7.98 5.46
C PHE A 124 1.28 8.76 5.37
N VAL A 125 1.17 9.92 6.02
CA VAL A 125 -0.02 10.78 5.94
C VAL A 125 -0.25 11.25 4.50
N CYS A 126 0.78 11.75 3.81
CA CYS A 126 0.65 12.17 2.41
C CYS A 126 0.24 11.00 1.51
N LYS A 127 0.76 9.80 1.76
CA LYS A 127 0.41 8.58 1.02
C LYS A 127 -1.04 8.19 1.22
N ILE A 128 -1.53 8.24 2.46
CA ILE A 128 -2.94 7.99 2.76
C ILE A 128 -3.82 9.01 2.04
N LEU A 129 -3.50 10.30 2.08
CA LEU A 129 -4.26 11.32 1.36
C LEU A 129 -4.29 11.08 -0.15
N ALA A 130 -3.15 10.70 -0.76
CA ALA A 130 -3.08 10.39 -2.18
C ALA A 130 -3.92 9.16 -2.55
N VAL A 131 -3.86 8.09 -1.76
CA VAL A 131 -4.67 6.88 -1.97
C VAL A 131 -6.16 7.19 -1.86
N LEU A 132 -6.56 7.96 -0.84
CA LEU A 132 -7.95 8.38 -0.66
C LEU A 132 -8.45 9.25 -1.80
N ALA A 133 -7.64 10.18 -2.29
CA ALA A 133 -8.00 11.04 -3.42
C ALA A 133 -8.14 10.23 -4.71
N SER A 134 -7.19 9.33 -4.99
CA SER A 134 -7.22 8.47 -6.18
C SER A 134 -8.42 7.54 -6.19
N SER A 135 -8.57 6.71 -5.15
CA SER A 135 -9.67 5.74 -5.08
C SER A 135 -11.02 6.40 -4.85
N GLY A 136 -11.07 7.50 -4.08
CA GLY A 136 -12.30 8.26 -3.88
C GLY A 136 -12.85 8.86 -5.18
N SER A 137 -11.96 9.31 -6.07
CA SER A 137 -12.31 9.89 -7.37
C SER A 137 -12.84 8.90 -8.41
N GLY A 138 -12.81 7.58 -8.11
CA GLY A 138 -13.23 6.53 -9.04
C GLY A 138 -12.15 6.15 -10.07
N ALA A 139 -10.88 6.41 -9.78
CA ALA A 139 -9.78 5.87 -10.56
C ALA A 139 -9.81 4.32 -10.54
N PRO A 140 -9.57 3.66 -11.69
CA PRO A 140 -9.54 2.19 -11.79
C PRO A 140 -8.36 1.55 -11.05
#